data_AF-A0A927PHE9-F1
#
_entry.id   AF-A0A927PHE9-F1
#
_cell.length_a   1.000
_cell.length_b   1.000
_cell.length_c   1.000
_cell.angle_alpha   90.00
_cell.angle_beta   90.00
_cell.angle_gamma   90.00
#
_symmetry.space_group_name_H-M   'P 1'
#
loop_
_entity.id
_entity.type
_entity.pdbx_description
1 polymer ?
#
loop_
_entity_poly.entity_id
_entity_poly.type
_entity_poly.pdbx_seq_one_letter_code
_entity_poly.pdbx_strand_id
1 'polypeptide(L)'
;MEICKGAGYLAYIVYNRIDNNGKVISDKNDRYRNEAVCKKIKNKYGLSYGKGKDKVKQHRLKGKNKTRYEIYSAVKDALSKSANWNDLEKLLKEKGISVSYKYRGQTREVQGISFTKDNTTFKGSEIDRSFSYSKINGRLEENAYGNKQEKDIAHIPNNTHKNQTYNQGTDVIGALIDGIDSLSTFQTHGDDPEEERFRHNMEYLQKKINRKNNKRPKLR
;
A
#
# COMPACT_ATOMS: atom_id res chain seq x y z
N MET A 1 -26.03 -11.55 -2.05
CA MET A 1 -24.61 -11.33 -1.66
C MET A 1 -24.27 -9.87 -1.97
N GLU A 2 -24.15 -9.00 -0.97
CA GLU A 2 -24.24 -7.55 -1.19
C GLU A 2 -22.86 -6.88 -1.37
N ILE A 3 -22.48 -6.61 -2.62
CA ILE A 3 -21.22 -5.96 -2.97
C ILE A 3 -21.23 -4.49 -2.53
N CYS A 4 -20.20 -4.05 -1.81
CA CYS A 4 -20.05 -2.65 -1.36
C CYS A 4 -19.86 -1.67 -2.54
N LYS A 5 -20.95 -1.25 -3.17
CA LYS A 5 -20.95 -0.21 -4.22
C LYS A 5 -20.12 0.99 -3.77
N GLY A 6 -19.28 1.45 -4.68
CA GLY A 6 -18.65 2.76 -4.65
C GLY A 6 -18.57 3.27 -6.07
N ALA A 7 -18.59 4.59 -6.25
CA ALA A 7 -18.23 5.17 -7.54
C ALA A 7 -16.79 4.73 -7.87
N GLY A 8 -16.65 3.89 -8.90
CA GLY A 8 -15.43 3.14 -9.19
C GLY A 8 -15.77 1.85 -9.94
N TYR A 9 -15.52 1.86 -11.25
CA TYR A 9 -15.81 0.73 -12.14
C TYR A 9 -14.84 -0.45 -11.88
N LEU A 10 -15.39 -1.67 -11.86
CA LEU A 10 -14.59 -2.90 -11.75
C LEU A 10 -14.25 -3.40 -13.16
N ALA A 11 -13.02 -3.18 -13.60
CA ALA A 11 -12.50 -3.72 -14.86
C ALA A 11 -11.99 -5.15 -14.65
N TYR A 12 -12.56 -6.11 -15.37
CA TYR A 12 -12.10 -7.50 -15.42
C TYR A 12 -11.42 -7.74 -16.77
N ILE A 13 -10.11 -8.00 -16.77
CA ILE A 13 -9.35 -8.32 -17.98
C ILE A 13 -9.29 -9.85 -18.11
N VAL A 14 -10.04 -10.39 -19.07
CA VAL A 14 -10.00 -11.80 -19.48
C VAL A 14 -9.14 -11.91 -20.74
N TYR A 15 -8.33 -12.95 -20.85
CA TYR A 15 -7.47 -13.20 -22.01
C TYR A 15 -7.45 -14.70 -22.36
N ASN A 16 -7.34 -15.01 -23.65
CA ASN A 16 -7.15 -16.38 -24.10
C ASN A 16 -5.75 -16.88 -23.72
N ARG A 17 -5.65 -18.14 -23.26
CA ARG A 17 -4.36 -18.78 -22.99
C ARG A 17 -3.63 -19.24 -24.26
N ILE A 18 -4.25 -19.10 -25.42
CA ILE A 18 -3.63 -19.31 -26.73
C ILE A 18 -3.18 -17.94 -27.27
N ASP A 19 -1.92 -17.82 -27.71
CA ASP A 19 -1.42 -16.61 -28.36
C ASP A 19 -1.80 -16.55 -29.86
N ASN A 20 -1.56 -15.40 -30.49
CA ASN A 20 -1.94 -15.14 -31.89
C ASN A 20 -1.24 -16.05 -32.91
N ASN A 21 -0.29 -16.90 -32.49
CA ASN A 21 0.38 -17.91 -33.33
C ASN A 21 -0.14 -19.34 -33.04
N GLY A 22 -1.29 -19.46 -32.35
CA GLY A 22 -1.87 -20.75 -31.96
C GLY A 22 -1.17 -21.44 -30.78
N LYS A 23 -0.22 -20.77 -30.10
CA LYS A 23 0.62 -21.42 -29.07
C LYS A 23 0.09 -21.20 -27.66
N VAL A 24 0.15 -22.25 -26.83
CA VAL A 24 -0.21 -22.16 -25.40
C VAL A 24 0.77 -21.26 -24.65
N ILE A 25 0.23 -20.21 -24.04
CA ILE A 25 0.92 -19.32 -23.11
C ILE A 25 1.18 -20.08 -21.80
N SER A 26 2.45 -20.23 -21.42
CA SER A 26 2.82 -20.79 -20.12
C SER A 26 2.24 -19.96 -18.98
N ASP A 27 1.79 -20.65 -17.92
CA ASP A 27 1.32 -20.14 -16.63
C ASP A 27 2.47 -19.62 -15.73
N LYS A 28 3.71 -19.91 -16.11
CA LYS A 28 4.89 -19.71 -15.27
C LYS A 28 5.14 -18.23 -15.02
N ASN A 29 4.92 -17.83 -13.77
CA ASN A 29 4.98 -16.46 -13.26
C ASN A 29 3.81 -15.56 -13.68
N ASP A 30 2.63 -16.08 -14.05
CA ASP A 30 1.49 -15.29 -14.52
C ASP A 30 1.06 -14.19 -13.55
N ARG A 31 1.09 -14.45 -12.23
CA ARG A 31 0.91 -13.39 -11.22
C ARG A 31 1.82 -12.18 -11.46
N TYR A 32 3.11 -12.40 -11.69
CA TYR A 32 4.11 -11.34 -11.85
C TYR A 32 4.01 -10.67 -13.24
N ARG A 33 3.64 -11.44 -14.28
CA ARG A 33 3.35 -10.92 -15.62
C ARG A 33 2.15 -9.98 -15.59
N ASN A 34 1.06 -10.43 -14.97
CA ASN A 34 -0.19 -9.69 -14.88
C ASN A 34 -0.04 -8.47 -13.95
N GLU A 35 0.72 -8.58 -12.85
CA GLU A 35 1.11 -7.42 -12.02
C GLU A 35 1.89 -6.37 -12.84
N ALA A 36 2.83 -6.80 -13.70
CA ALA A 36 3.59 -5.90 -14.56
C ALA A 36 2.73 -5.26 -15.67
N VAL A 37 1.80 -6.00 -16.29
CA VAL A 37 0.85 -5.46 -17.28
C VAL A 37 -0.08 -4.44 -16.63
N CYS A 38 -0.72 -4.78 -15.51
CA CYS A 38 -1.60 -3.89 -14.78
C CYS A 38 -0.88 -2.61 -14.33
N LYS A 39 0.38 -2.68 -13.88
CA LYS A 39 1.20 -1.50 -13.55
C LYS A 39 1.43 -0.57 -14.75
N LYS A 40 1.67 -1.10 -15.95
CA LYS A 40 1.86 -0.27 -17.15
C LYS A 40 0.57 0.39 -17.63
N ILE A 41 -0.53 -0.36 -17.69
CA ILE A 41 -1.88 0.16 -17.98
C ILE A 41 -2.19 1.30 -17.00
N LYS A 42 -1.93 1.06 -15.71
CA LYS A 42 -2.14 2.03 -14.63
C LYS A 42 -1.28 3.29 -14.78
N ASN A 43 -0.02 3.16 -15.19
CA ASN A 43 0.85 4.30 -15.49
C ASN A 43 0.37 5.08 -16.72
N LYS A 44 0.00 4.40 -17.81
CA LYS A 44 -0.41 5.04 -19.07
C LYS A 44 -1.63 5.94 -18.87
N TYR A 45 -2.70 5.40 -18.31
CA TYR A 45 -3.96 6.12 -18.13
C TYR A 45 -3.98 6.99 -16.84
N GLY A 46 -2.82 7.40 -16.31
CA GLY A 46 -2.71 8.30 -15.14
C GLY A 46 -3.32 7.77 -13.83
N LEU A 47 -3.62 6.47 -13.74
CA LEU A 47 -4.50 5.91 -12.71
C LEU A 47 -3.81 5.81 -11.34
N SER A 48 -4.33 6.53 -10.35
CA SER A 48 -3.72 6.69 -9.02
C SER A 48 -3.44 5.38 -8.27
N TYR A 49 -2.22 5.21 -7.79
CA TYR A 49 -1.83 4.11 -6.91
C TYR A 49 -2.40 4.33 -5.50
N GLY A 50 -2.97 3.27 -4.90
CA GLY A 50 -3.35 3.28 -3.49
C GLY A 50 -2.10 3.40 -2.62
N LYS A 51 -1.91 4.56 -1.98
CA LYS A 51 -0.82 4.84 -1.05
C LYS A 51 -1.27 4.61 0.39
N GLY A 52 -0.52 3.80 1.14
CA GLY A 52 -0.77 3.54 2.56
C GLY A 52 -2.10 2.84 2.86
N LYS A 53 -2.57 3.00 4.10
CA LYS A 53 -3.89 2.52 4.57
C LYS A 53 -4.71 3.62 5.23
N ASP A 54 -4.17 4.83 5.24
CA ASP A 54 -4.62 5.95 6.06
C ASP A 54 -5.84 6.67 5.46
N LYS A 55 -6.06 6.53 4.15
CA LYS A 55 -7.20 7.12 3.41
C LYS A 55 -8.29 6.09 3.08
N VAL A 56 -8.59 5.18 4.00
CA VAL A 56 -9.63 4.14 3.83
C VAL A 56 -11.00 4.67 4.28
N LYS A 57 -12.02 4.52 3.42
CA LYS A 57 -13.42 4.86 3.75
C LYS A 57 -14.03 3.78 4.67
N GLN A 58 -13.68 3.81 5.96
CA GLN A 58 -14.02 2.76 6.95
C GLN A 58 -15.51 2.41 7.01
N HIS A 59 -16.42 3.39 6.88
CA HIS A 59 -17.87 3.15 6.85
C HIS A 59 -18.36 2.26 5.67
N ARG A 60 -17.53 2.04 4.65
CA ARG A 60 -17.83 1.15 3.50
C ARG A 60 -17.27 -0.27 3.66
N LEU A 61 -16.53 -0.55 4.73
CA LEU A 61 -16.03 -1.89 5.02
C LEU A 61 -17.12 -2.75 5.67
N LYS A 62 -17.27 -4.00 5.20
CA LYS A 62 -18.21 -4.99 5.75
C LYS A 62 -17.48 -6.27 6.15
N GLY A 63 -18.04 -6.99 7.11
CA GLY A 63 -17.55 -8.29 7.58
C GLY A 63 -16.06 -8.29 7.98
N LYS A 64 -15.36 -9.39 7.67
CA LYS A 64 -13.92 -9.60 8.00
C LYS A 64 -13.01 -8.42 7.61
N ASN A 65 -13.31 -7.66 6.57
CA ASN A 65 -12.51 -6.50 6.17
C ASN A 65 -12.67 -5.29 7.11
N LYS A 66 -13.83 -5.12 7.75
CA LYS A 66 -14.05 -4.08 8.77
C LYS A 66 -13.23 -4.39 10.02
N THR A 67 -13.39 -5.59 10.59
CA THR A 67 -12.65 -6.05 11.78
C THR A 67 -11.13 -5.99 11.57
N ARG A 68 -10.63 -6.39 10.38
CA ARG A 68 -9.20 -6.29 10.03
C ARG A 68 -8.68 -4.85 10.05
N TYR A 69 -9.49 -3.89 9.61
CA TYR A 69 -9.10 -2.48 9.61
C TYR A 69 -9.18 -1.85 11.00
N GLU A 70 -10.15 -2.25 11.82
CA GLU A 70 -10.26 -1.81 13.21
C GLU A 70 -9.08 -2.29 14.05
N ILE A 71 -8.66 -3.55 13.89
CA ILE A 71 -7.41 -4.05 14.48
C ILE A 71 -6.20 -3.28 13.91
N TYR A 72 -6.17 -2.98 12.60
CA TYR A 72 -5.08 -2.20 12.01
C TYR A 72 -4.94 -0.82 12.67
N SER A 73 -6.03 -0.06 12.82
CA SER A 73 -6.01 1.23 13.52
C SER A 73 -5.64 1.06 14.99
N ALA A 74 -6.23 0.09 15.69
CA ALA A 74 -5.97 -0.12 17.11
C ALA A 74 -4.50 -0.42 17.42
N VAL A 75 -3.87 -1.31 16.64
CA VAL A 75 -2.45 -1.64 16.74
C VAL A 75 -1.58 -0.44 16.35
N LYS A 76 -1.93 0.31 15.30
CA LYS A 76 -1.21 1.53 14.90
C LYS A 76 -1.20 2.58 16.03
N ASP A 77 -2.36 2.86 16.62
CA ASP A 77 -2.50 3.83 17.71
C ASP A 77 -1.75 3.39 18.97
N ALA A 78 -1.85 2.10 19.33
CA ALA A 78 -1.21 1.57 20.52
C ALA A 78 0.32 1.58 20.40
N LEU A 79 0.87 1.21 19.23
CA LEU A 79 2.30 1.30 18.93
C LEU A 79 2.88 2.72 18.97
N SER A 80 2.05 3.76 18.84
CA SER A 80 2.48 5.16 19.07
C SER A 80 2.44 5.60 20.54
N LYS A 81 2.00 4.73 21.47
CA LYS A 81 1.81 5.04 22.90
C LYS A 81 2.49 4.05 23.85
N SER A 82 2.80 2.84 23.40
CA SER A 82 3.44 1.78 24.20
C SER A 82 4.97 1.77 24.03
N ALA A 83 5.71 1.68 25.13
CA ALA A 83 7.17 1.47 25.13
C ALA A 83 7.58 0.01 25.42
N ASN A 84 6.62 -0.86 25.74
CA ASN A 84 6.85 -2.28 26.00
C ASN A 84 5.62 -3.11 25.60
N TRP A 85 5.76 -4.44 25.63
CA TRP A 85 4.70 -5.37 25.26
C TRP A 85 3.48 -5.35 26.20
N ASN A 86 3.67 -5.12 27.50
CA ASN A 86 2.56 -5.09 28.47
C ASN A 86 1.65 -3.88 28.23
N ASP A 87 2.21 -2.70 27.95
CA ASP A 87 1.44 -1.50 27.59
C ASP A 87 0.69 -1.69 26.27
N LEU A 88 1.33 -2.31 25.28
CA LEU A 88 0.72 -2.62 23.99
C LEU A 88 -0.46 -3.59 24.15
N GLU A 89 -0.28 -4.68 24.89
CA GLU A 89 -1.35 -5.64 25.17
C GLU A 89 -2.50 -5.03 25.98
N LYS A 90 -2.20 -4.18 26.97
CA LYS A 90 -3.22 -3.45 27.75
C LYS A 90 -4.08 -2.55 26.85
N LEU A 91 -3.45 -1.69 26.05
CA LEU A 91 -4.15 -0.77 25.12
C LEU A 91 -4.95 -1.51 24.03
N LEU A 92 -4.53 -2.72 23.64
CA LEU A 92 -5.28 -3.57 22.72
C LEU A 92 -6.46 -4.27 23.42
N LYS A 93 -6.27 -4.75 24.65
CA LYS A 93 -7.32 -5.37 25.47
C LYS A 93 -8.44 -4.38 25.80
N GLU A 94 -8.11 -3.12 26.08
CA GLU A 94 -9.06 -2.01 26.24
C GLU A 94 -9.89 -1.76 24.96
N LYS A 95 -9.31 -2.02 23.78
CA LYS A 95 -10.00 -1.98 22.47
C LYS A 95 -10.68 -3.30 22.08
N GLY A 96 -10.79 -4.26 23.00
CA GLY A 96 -11.42 -5.57 22.79
C GLY A 96 -10.62 -6.54 21.91
N ILE A 97 -9.30 -6.32 21.78
CA ILE A 97 -8.41 -7.10 20.92
C ILE A 97 -7.49 -7.96 21.79
N SER A 98 -7.57 -9.28 21.62
CA SER A 98 -6.65 -10.23 22.26
C SER A 98 -5.41 -10.48 21.39
N VAL A 99 -4.25 -10.55 22.02
CA VAL A 99 -2.97 -10.91 21.39
C VAL A 99 -2.68 -12.39 21.62
N SER A 100 -2.03 -13.04 20.66
CA SER A 100 -1.62 -14.44 20.75
C SER A 100 -0.29 -14.67 20.02
N TYR A 101 0.61 -15.44 20.63
CA TYR A 101 1.97 -15.67 20.12
C TYR A 101 2.10 -17.07 19.51
N LYS A 102 2.82 -17.16 18.38
CA LYS A 102 3.18 -18.42 17.73
C LYS A 102 4.64 -18.74 18.01
N TYR A 103 4.90 -19.83 18.72
CA TYR A 103 6.24 -20.28 19.09
C TYR A 103 6.87 -21.24 18.07
N ARG A 104 8.18 -21.45 18.15
CA ARG A 104 8.95 -22.40 17.32
C ARG A 104 8.95 -23.79 17.93
N GLY A 105 7.91 -24.58 17.64
CA GLY A 105 7.79 -25.95 18.16
C GLY A 105 7.70 -25.93 19.69
N GLN A 106 8.69 -26.51 20.37
CA GLN A 106 8.77 -26.55 21.84
C GLN A 106 9.66 -25.44 22.45
N THR A 107 10.30 -24.57 21.65
CA THR A 107 11.14 -23.49 22.21
C THR A 107 10.31 -22.27 22.59
N ARG A 108 10.83 -21.43 23.49
CA ARG A 108 10.22 -20.14 23.87
C ARG A 108 10.44 -19.03 22.81
N GLU A 109 10.97 -19.36 21.64
CA GLU A 109 11.22 -18.42 20.53
C GLU A 109 9.91 -18.07 19.81
N VAL A 110 9.53 -16.78 19.81
CA VAL A 110 8.31 -16.29 19.14
C VAL A 110 8.57 -16.08 17.64
N GLN A 111 7.97 -16.91 16.80
CA GLN A 111 8.00 -16.77 15.34
C GLN A 111 7.00 -15.76 14.80
N GLY A 112 5.95 -15.42 15.56
CA GLY A 112 4.88 -14.58 15.06
C GLY A 112 3.82 -14.24 16.09
N ILE A 113 2.93 -13.36 15.67
CA ILE A 113 1.85 -12.78 16.48
C ILE A 113 0.55 -12.85 15.68
N SER A 114 -0.57 -13.08 16.35
CA SER A 114 -1.92 -13.00 15.78
C SER A 114 -2.84 -12.22 16.72
N PHE A 115 -3.73 -11.44 16.13
CA PHE A 115 -4.68 -10.59 16.84
C PHE A 115 -6.10 -11.11 16.61
N THR A 116 -6.90 -11.17 17.67
CA THR A 116 -8.29 -11.65 17.64
C THR A 116 -9.22 -10.55 18.12
N LYS A 117 -10.28 -10.27 17.34
CA LYS A 117 -11.40 -9.40 17.71
C LYS A 117 -12.67 -9.99 17.12
N ASP A 118 -13.81 -9.91 17.82
CA ASP A 118 -15.12 -10.33 17.32
C ASP A 118 -15.09 -11.78 16.76
N ASN A 119 -14.53 -12.72 17.53
CA ASN A 119 -14.24 -14.11 17.17
C ASN A 119 -13.42 -14.33 15.88
N THR A 120 -12.81 -13.27 15.34
CA THR A 120 -12.06 -13.28 14.08
C THR A 120 -10.57 -13.04 14.34
N THR A 121 -9.75 -14.07 14.11
CA THR A 121 -8.29 -14.00 14.23
C THR A 121 -7.62 -13.66 12.89
N PHE A 122 -6.56 -12.84 12.95
CA PHE A 122 -5.67 -12.53 11.83
C PHE A 122 -4.22 -12.63 12.28
N LYS A 123 -3.33 -13.12 11.40
CA LYS A 123 -1.88 -13.03 11.65
C LYS A 123 -1.46 -11.57 11.54
N GLY A 124 -0.54 -11.10 12.40
CA GLY A 124 -0.09 -9.71 12.36
C GLY A 124 0.41 -9.28 10.98
N SER A 125 1.23 -10.13 10.34
CA SER A 125 1.71 -9.96 8.95
C SER A 125 0.63 -10.06 7.85
N GLU A 126 -0.56 -10.58 8.17
CA GLU A 126 -1.74 -10.49 7.30
C GLU A 126 -2.39 -9.11 7.43
N ILE A 127 -2.45 -8.54 8.64
CA ILE A 127 -2.95 -7.18 8.86
C ILE A 127 -2.02 -6.15 8.22
N ASP A 128 -0.74 -6.12 8.60
CA ASP A 128 0.33 -5.34 7.97
C ASP A 128 1.70 -6.02 8.14
N ARG A 129 2.62 -5.82 7.18
CA ARG A 129 4.00 -6.29 7.28
C ARG A 129 4.75 -5.67 8.46
N SER A 130 4.40 -4.45 8.88
CA SER A 130 4.92 -3.80 10.09
C SER A 130 4.46 -4.50 11.38
N PHE A 131 3.36 -5.26 11.37
CA PHE A 131 2.79 -5.90 12.55
C PHE A 131 3.23 -7.37 12.70
N SER A 132 4.40 -7.73 12.16
CA SER A 132 5.07 -8.98 12.55
C SER A 132 5.74 -8.80 13.93
N TYR A 133 5.90 -9.90 14.69
CA TYR A 133 6.46 -9.84 16.06
C TYR A 133 7.79 -9.08 16.12
N SER A 134 8.76 -9.42 15.26
CA SER A 134 10.06 -8.75 15.18
C SER A 134 9.97 -7.25 14.84
N LYS A 135 8.99 -6.83 14.01
CA LYS A 135 8.81 -5.41 13.65
C LYS A 135 8.05 -4.61 14.69
N ILE A 136 7.18 -5.24 15.47
CA ILE A 136 6.62 -4.64 16.68
C ILE A 136 7.70 -4.51 17.76
N ASN A 137 8.47 -5.57 18.02
CA ASN A 137 9.50 -5.58 19.05
C ASN A 137 10.53 -4.45 18.84
N GLY A 138 11.09 -4.35 17.63
CA GLY A 138 12.01 -3.26 17.28
C GLY A 138 11.41 -1.87 17.43
N ARG A 139 10.09 -1.72 17.19
CA ARG A 139 9.41 -0.43 17.40
C ARG A 139 9.17 -0.10 18.88
N LEU A 140 8.89 -1.10 19.71
CA LEU A 140 8.79 -0.92 21.16
C LEU A 140 10.16 -0.56 21.74
N GLU A 141 11.24 -1.18 21.25
CA GLU A 141 12.62 -0.83 21.57
C GLU A 141 12.95 0.62 21.15
N GLU A 142 12.68 1.02 19.89
CA GLU A 142 12.80 2.42 19.42
C GLU A 142 12.09 3.41 20.37
N ASN A 143 10.82 3.16 20.69
CA ASN A 143 10.03 3.99 21.60
C ASN A 143 10.65 4.04 23.03
N ALA A 144 11.17 2.91 23.53
CA ALA A 144 11.79 2.82 24.86
C ALA A 144 13.15 3.53 24.97
N TYR A 145 13.87 3.72 23.86
CA TYR A 145 15.07 4.57 23.83
C TYR A 145 14.72 6.06 23.76
N GLY A 146 13.73 6.46 22.95
CA GLY A 146 13.26 7.85 22.90
C GLY A 146 12.77 8.36 24.26
N ASN A 147 11.94 7.57 24.94
CA ASN A 147 11.38 7.88 26.27
C ASN A 147 12.43 7.94 27.41
N LYS A 148 13.71 7.66 27.13
CA LYS A 148 14.83 7.94 28.05
C LYS A 148 15.43 9.32 27.78
N GLN A 149 15.77 9.60 26.53
CA GLN A 149 16.37 10.87 26.11
C GLN A 149 15.48 12.08 26.47
N GLU A 150 14.15 11.97 26.33
CA GLU A 150 13.22 13.03 26.73
C GLU A 150 13.22 13.31 28.25
N LYS A 151 13.58 12.34 29.09
CA LYS A 151 13.67 12.53 30.56
C LYS A 151 14.97 13.20 30.97
N ASP A 152 16.06 12.95 30.26
CA ASP A 152 17.37 13.54 30.52
C ASP A 152 17.41 15.04 30.14
N ILE A 153 16.50 15.50 29.27
CA ILE A 153 16.38 16.89 28.81
C ILE A 153 15.53 17.77 29.76
N ALA A 154 14.79 17.17 30.71
CA ALA A 154 13.79 17.85 31.53
C ALA A 154 14.33 18.78 32.65
N HIS A 155 15.59 19.21 32.59
CA HIS A 155 16.22 20.08 33.58
C HIS A 155 16.89 21.33 32.97
N ILE A 156 16.08 22.21 32.36
CA ILE A 156 16.46 23.60 32.07
C ILE A 156 15.31 24.51 32.53
N PRO A 157 15.54 25.46 33.47
CA PRO A 157 14.49 26.38 33.89
C PRO A 157 14.18 27.41 32.80
N ASN A 158 12.89 27.72 32.62
CA ASN A 158 12.42 28.70 31.63
C ASN A 158 13.01 30.09 31.87
N ASN A 159 13.41 30.77 30.79
CA ASN A 159 13.60 32.22 30.81
C ASN A 159 12.93 32.85 29.58
N THR A 160 12.22 33.96 29.77
CA THR A 160 11.17 34.43 28.84
C THR A 160 11.57 35.74 28.16
N HIS A 161 11.73 35.73 26.83
CA HIS A 161 11.74 36.97 26.03
C HIS A 161 10.95 36.84 24.73
N LYS A 162 10.33 37.96 24.33
CA LYS A 162 9.52 38.12 23.11
C LYS A 162 10.39 38.61 21.94
N ASN A 163 9.88 38.45 20.72
CA ASN A 163 10.09 39.25 19.47
C ASN A 163 10.23 38.34 18.25
N GLN A 164 9.85 38.71 17.02
CA GLN A 164 8.91 39.72 16.51
C GLN A 164 8.49 39.29 15.08
N THR A 165 7.30 39.67 14.61
CA THR A 165 6.83 39.32 13.25
C THR A 165 7.37 40.30 12.20
N TYR A 166 7.80 39.79 11.04
CA TYR A 166 8.02 40.59 9.83
C TYR A 166 7.23 40.02 8.66
N ASN A 167 6.63 40.91 7.87
CA ASN A 167 5.87 40.57 6.65
C ASN A 167 6.73 40.84 5.40
N GLN A 168 6.54 40.04 4.35
CA GLN A 168 6.54 40.52 2.96
C GLN A 168 5.67 39.61 2.09
N GLY A 169 5.10 40.16 1.02
CA GLY A 169 4.40 39.44 -0.05
C GLY A 169 4.10 40.37 -1.23
N THR A 170 4.06 39.82 -2.45
CA THR A 170 3.70 40.53 -3.70
C THR A 170 3.05 39.57 -4.70
N ASP A 171 2.16 40.11 -5.54
CA ASP A 171 1.39 39.39 -6.58
C ASP A 171 1.80 39.82 -8.02
N VAL A 172 1.14 39.24 -9.03
CA VAL A 172 1.11 39.56 -10.49
C VAL A 172 2.44 39.36 -11.26
N ILE A 173 2.55 39.13 -12.59
CA ILE A 173 1.70 39.14 -13.82
C ILE A 173 2.05 37.83 -14.63
N GLY A 174 1.30 37.21 -15.56
CA GLY A 174 0.06 37.49 -16.31
C GLY A 174 -0.29 36.29 -17.24
N ALA A 175 -0.80 36.50 -18.48
CA ALA A 175 -1.20 35.39 -19.39
C ALA A 175 -1.15 35.70 -20.92
N LEU A 176 -1.03 34.63 -21.73
CA LEU A 176 -1.35 34.46 -23.17
C LEU A 176 -1.76 32.97 -23.31
N ILE A 177 -2.88 32.49 -23.88
CA ILE A 177 -3.78 32.92 -24.97
C ILE A 177 -3.22 32.65 -26.37
N ASP A 178 -3.71 31.56 -26.99
CA ASP A 178 -4.01 31.31 -28.42
C ASP A 178 -4.29 29.78 -28.58
N GLY A 179 -5.28 29.27 -29.34
CA GLY A 179 -6.46 29.87 -29.96
C GLY A 179 -7.06 28.96 -31.06
N ILE A 180 -8.40 28.81 -31.12
CA ILE A 180 -9.19 28.40 -32.34
C ILE A 180 -9.01 26.89 -32.77
N ASP A 181 -9.96 26.11 -33.34
CA ASP A 181 -11.31 26.36 -33.91
C ASP A 181 -12.36 25.21 -33.70
N SER A 182 -13.59 25.50 -34.14
CA SER A 182 -14.77 24.70 -34.53
C SER A 182 -14.70 23.16 -34.69
N LEU A 183 -15.50 22.48 -33.84
CA LEU A 183 -16.66 21.64 -34.19
C LEU A 183 -16.77 20.99 -35.61
N SER A 184 -16.91 19.64 -35.61
CA SER A 184 -17.48 18.71 -36.64
C SER A 184 -16.51 17.85 -37.47
N THR A 185 -16.60 16.51 -37.32
CA THR A 185 -16.87 15.49 -38.38
C THR A 185 -16.73 14.06 -37.83
N PHE A 186 -17.37 13.07 -38.48
CA PHE A 186 -17.43 11.66 -38.09
C PHE A 186 -16.13 10.88 -38.39
N GLN A 187 -15.82 9.89 -37.52
CA GLN A 187 -15.07 8.65 -37.79
C GLN A 187 -13.87 8.67 -38.77
N THR A 188 -12.66 8.84 -38.23
CA THR A 188 -11.64 7.77 -38.31
C THR A 188 -10.92 7.65 -36.97
N HIS A 189 -10.49 6.44 -36.58
CA HIS A 189 -9.53 6.28 -35.48
C HIS A 189 -8.13 6.42 -36.05
N GLY A 190 -7.63 7.66 -36.11
CA GLY A 190 -6.22 7.90 -36.44
C GLY A 190 -5.30 7.23 -35.42
N ASP A 191 -4.21 6.63 -35.89
CA ASP A 191 -3.23 5.99 -35.01
C ASP A 191 -2.53 7.03 -34.14
N ASP A 192 -2.94 7.10 -32.87
CA ASP A 192 -2.26 7.86 -31.82
C ASP A 192 -0.80 7.40 -31.71
N PRO A 193 0.20 8.28 -31.97
CA PRO A 193 1.61 7.94 -31.84
C PRO A 193 2.00 7.53 -30.42
N GLU A 194 1.27 7.96 -29.38
CA GLU A 194 1.51 7.52 -28.00
C GLU A 194 0.97 6.09 -27.75
N GLU A 195 -0.22 5.74 -28.27
CA GLU A 195 -0.73 4.37 -28.29
C GLU A 195 0.16 3.42 -29.10
N GLU A 196 0.71 3.84 -30.25
CA GLU A 196 1.68 3.00 -30.96
C GLU A 196 3.01 2.83 -30.21
N ARG A 197 3.57 3.92 -29.66
CA ARG A 197 4.77 3.84 -28.78
C ARG A 197 4.51 2.96 -27.55
N PHE A 198 3.31 2.98 -26.99
CA PHE A 198 2.90 2.11 -25.90
C PHE A 198 2.78 0.64 -26.35
N ARG A 199 2.12 0.36 -27.48
CA ARG A 199 2.05 -0.98 -28.10
C ARG A 199 3.45 -1.56 -28.32
N HIS A 200 4.37 -0.79 -28.91
CA HIS A 200 5.76 -1.21 -29.11
C HIS A 200 6.52 -1.43 -27.78
N ASN A 201 6.39 -0.55 -26.78
CA ASN A 201 7.02 -0.74 -25.47
C ASN A 201 6.46 -1.98 -24.72
N MET A 202 5.15 -2.24 -24.85
CA MET A 202 4.51 -3.45 -24.35
C MET A 202 5.14 -4.70 -24.97
N GLU A 203 5.26 -4.75 -26.30
CA GLU A 203 5.93 -5.83 -27.02
C GLU A 203 7.41 -5.99 -26.66
N TYR A 204 8.18 -4.91 -26.62
CA TYR A 204 9.60 -4.94 -26.25
C TYR A 204 9.79 -5.59 -24.88
N LEU A 205 8.94 -5.25 -23.91
CA LEU A 205 8.97 -5.83 -22.58
C LEU A 205 8.47 -7.29 -22.56
N GLN A 206 7.50 -7.67 -23.39
CA GLN A 206 7.10 -9.06 -23.61
C GLN A 206 8.28 -9.89 -24.16
N LYS A 207 8.95 -9.38 -25.21
CA LYS A 207 10.15 -9.95 -25.84
C LYS A 207 11.31 -10.06 -24.82
N LYS A 208 11.49 -9.07 -23.93
CA LYS A 208 12.50 -9.06 -22.84
C LYS A 208 12.20 -10.08 -21.74
N ILE A 209 10.93 -10.27 -21.36
CA ILE A 209 10.50 -11.31 -20.41
C ILE A 209 10.76 -12.70 -21.00
N ASN A 210 10.36 -12.94 -22.26
CA ASN A 210 10.56 -14.22 -22.93
C ASN A 210 12.05 -14.58 -23.05
N ARG A 211 12.91 -13.62 -23.42
CA ARG A 211 14.38 -13.78 -23.43
C ARG A 211 14.94 -14.13 -22.04
N LYS A 212 14.39 -13.57 -20.95
CA LYS A 212 14.82 -13.87 -19.57
C LYS A 212 14.34 -15.25 -19.08
N ASN A 213 13.17 -15.72 -19.55
CA ASN A 213 12.67 -17.06 -19.25
C ASN A 213 13.50 -18.14 -19.96
N ASN A 214 13.84 -17.95 -21.24
CA ASN A 214 14.63 -18.93 -22.01
C ASN A 214 16.10 -19.03 -21.56
N LYS A 215 16.64 -18.04 -20.85
CA LYS A 215 18.02 -18.04 -20.33
C LYS A 215 18.18 -18.71 -18.95
N ARG A 216 17.13 -19.30 -18.37
CA ARG A 216 17.24 -20.08 -17.13
C ARG A 216 17.46 -21.56 -17.47
N PRO A 217 18.49 -22.23 -16.93
CA PRO A 217 18.71 -23.64 -17.18
C PRO A 217 17.49 -24.45 -16.68
N LYS A 218 17.14 -25.50 -17.43
CA LYS A 218 16.25 -26.54 -16.91
C LYS A 218 17.08 -27.37 -15.93
N LEU A 219 16.71 -27.34 -14.65
CA LEU A 219 17.10 -28.41 -13.74
C LEU A 219 16.53 -29.72 -14.30
N ARG A 220 17.36 -30.77 -14.32
CA ARG A 220 16.92 -32.15 -14.54
C ARG A 220 16.33 -32.69 -13.24
#